data_AF-A0A2E2K2B2-F1
#
_entry.id   AF-A0A2E2K2B2-F1
#
_cell.length_a   1.000
_cell.length_b   1.000
_cell.length_c   1.000
_cell.angle_alpha   90.00
_cell.angle_beta   90.00
_cell.angle_gamma   90.00
#
_symmetry.space_group_name_H-M   'P 1'
#
loop_
_entity.id
_entity.type
_entity.pdbx_description
1 polymer ?
#
loop_
_entity_poly.entity_id
_entity_poly.type
_entity_poly.pdbx_seq_one_letter_code
_entity_poly.pdbx_strand_id
1 'polypeptide(L)'
;MLARITLISISLWLTACATQPQTDRLQAALYCDTYLIYEMCVKDVNRDGVADLMYFDDTREIFMVSNDYKGYREADLSDHRCQQPMGQQMQAVSSRLLRITGSTGFLQRMHIQNRLMMAYASYLPAINQCMGQGDVAANSDNAKNADPFGDDSFGEEAFY
;
A
#
# COMPACT_ATOMS: atom_id res chain seq x y z
N MET A 1 16.40 54.51 37.27
CA MET A 1 16.61 54.33 35.81
C MET A 1 16.87 52.87 35.41
N LEU A 2 17.50 52.02 36.26
CA LEU A 2 17.72 50.59 35.95
C LEU A 2 16.43 49.76 35.73
N ALA A 3 15.34 50.03 36.47
CA ALA A 3 14.10 49.26 36.37
C ALA A 3 13.36 49.40 35.02
N ARG A 4 13.66 50.46 34.25
CA ARG A 4 13.07 50.65 32.90
C ARG A 4 13.82 49.87 31.83
N ILE A 5 15.11 49.57 32.06
CA ILE A 5 15.96 48.84 31.12
C ILE A 5 15.69 47.34 31.20
N THR A 6 15.37 46.82 32.39
CA THR A 6 15.00 45.41 32.58
C THR A 6 13.68 45.03 31.92
N LEU A 7 12.68 45.93 31.91
CA LEU A 7 11.39 45.69 31.27
C LEU A 7 11.50 45.59 29.74
N ILE A 8 12.36 46.40 29.12
CA ILE A 8 12.56 46.38 27.67
C ILE A 8 13.29 45.10 27.23
N SER A 9 14.23 44.62 28.03
CA SER A 9 14.94 43.37 27.77
C SER A 9 13.98 42.18 27.78
N ILE A 10 13.06 42.09 28.76
CA ILE A 10 12.09 40.97 28.85
C ILE A 10 11.12 40.96 27.66
N SER A 11 10.68 42.13 27.16
CA SER A 11 9.78 42.20 26.01
C SER A 11 10.39 41.73 24.68
N LEU A 12 11.71 41.79 24.52
CA LEU A 12 12.38 41.31 23.29
C LEU A 12 12.45 39.79 23.18
N TRP A 13 12.34 39.06 24.30
CA TRP A 13 12.41 37.59 24.29
C TRP A 13 11.06 36.93 23.96
N LEU A 14 9.96 37.69 24.03
CA LEU A 14 8.62 37.17 23.75
C LEU A 14 8.23 37.16 22.27
N THR A 15 9.00 37.82 21.39
CA THR A 15 8.70 37.87 19.94
C THR A 15 9.37 36.77 19.12
N ALA A 16 10.22 35.93 19.73
CA ALA A 16 10.96 34.89 19.03
C ALA A 16 10.18 33.56 18.81
N CYS A 17 8.98 33.41 19.38
CA CYS A 17 8.16 32.19 19.23
C CYS A 17 7.01 32.30 18.22
N ALA A 18 6.94 33.38 17.43
CA ALA A 18 5.83 33.60 16.48
C ALA A 18 6.13 33.19 15.03
N THR A 19 7.35 32.75 14.70
CA THR A 19 7.67 32.18 13.39
C THR A 19 7.47 30.68 13.40
N GLN A 20 6.21 30.26 13.34
CA GLN A 20 5.85 28.91 12.99
C GLN A 20 5.88 28.83 11.45
N PRO A 21 6.81 28.08 10.82
CA PRO A 21 6.74 27.85 9.38
C PRO A 21 5.52 26.97 9.10
N GLN A 22 4.35 27.59 8.94
CA GLN A 22 3.23 26.94 8.29
C GLN A 22 3.56 26.87 6.80
N THR A 23 4.02 25.71 6.33
CA THR A 23 3.46 24.98 5.17
C THR A 23 4.40 23.86 4.69
N ASP A 24 4.69 22.89 5.55
CA ASP A 24 4.63 21.53 5.04
C ASP A 24 3.16 21.19 4.94
N ARG A 25 2.65 21.20 3.71
CA ARG A 25 1.31 20.72 3.34
C ARG A 25 1.11 19.39 4.10
N LEU A 26 0.26 19.38 5.13
CA LEU A 26 -0.03 18.19 5.95
C LEU A 26 -0.25 17.02 5.00
N GLN A 27 0.76 16.15 4.86
CA GLN A 27 0.66 14.98 4.02
C GLN A 27 -0.34 14.06 4.71
N ALA A 28 -1.27 13.49 3.93
CA ALA A 28 -2.24 12.60 4.52
C ALA A 28 -1.50 11.36 5.02
N ALA A 29 -1.74 10.95 6.26
CA ALA A 29 -1.18 9.69 6.78
C ALA A 29 -1.83 8.46 6.12
N LEU A 30 -2.92 8.67 5.36
CA LEU A 30 -3.68 7.64 4.67
C LEU A 30 -4.24 8.21 3.37
N TYR A 31 -4.09 7.46 2.28
CA TYR A 31 -4.73 7.74 0.99
C TYR A 31 -5.36 6.46 0.45
N CYS A 32 -6.67 6.48 0.20
CA CYS A 32 -7.40 5.35 -0.38
C CYS A 32 -7.99 5.77 -1.73
N ASP A 33 -7.89 4.89 -2.72
CA ASP A 33 -8.45 5.10 -4.06
C ASP A 33 -8.67 3.75 -4.74
N THR A 34 -9.50 3.76 -5.79
CA THR A 34 -9.76 2.55 -6.57
C THR A 34 -8.76 2.44 -7.70
N TYR A 35 -8.08 1.30 -7.79
CA TYR A 35 -7.19 0.97 -8.89
C TYR A 35 -7.65 -0.33 -9.52
N LEU A 36 -7.96 -0.26 -10.82
CA LEU A 36 -8.60 -1.36 -11.54
C LEU A 36 -9.93 -1.73 -10.86
N ILE A 37 -10.02 -2.91 -10.26
CA ILE A 37 -11.21 -3.42 -9.56
C ILE A 37 -11.05 -3.46 -8.04
N TYR A 38 -9.92 -2.98 -7.52
CA TYR A 38 -9.59 -3.05 -6.09
C TYR A 38 -9.59 -1.67 -5.45
N GLU A 39 -10.18 -1.58 -4.25
CA GLU A 39 -10.02 -0.43 -3.38
C GLU A 39 -8.77 -0.63 -2.52
N MET A 40 -7.79 0.25 -2.68
CA MET A 40 -6.49 0.11 -2.03
C MET A 40 -6.15 1.37 -1.25
N CYS A 41 -5.56 1.16 -0.09
CA CYS A 41 -5.12 2.21 0.80
C CYS A 41 -3.61 2.18 0.98
N VAL A 42 -2.99 3.36 0.93
CA VAL A 42 -1.58 3.59 1.23
C VAL A 42 -1.50 4.32 2.56
N LYS A 43 -0.64 3.84 3.45
CA LYS A 43 -0.51 4.37 4.81
C LYS A 43 0.92 4.74 5.14
N ASP A 44 1.07 5.87 5.80
CA ASP A 44 2.26 6.35 6.49
C ASP A 44 1.94 6.30 7.98
N VAL A 45 2.48 5.28 8.65
CA VAL A 45 2.20 4.95 10.04
C VAL A 45 3.02 5.84 10.97
N ASN A 46 4.27 6.12 10.61
CA ASN A 46 5.19 6.90 11.44
C ASN A 46 5.09 8.43 11.20
N ARG A 47 4.33 8.86 10.19
CA ARG A 47 4.10 10.24 9.76
C ARG A 47 5.34 10.96 9.23
N ASP A 48 6.24 10.26 8.57
CA ASP A 48 7.44 10.85 7.96
C ASP A 48 7.24 11.29 6.49
N GLY A 49 6.04 11.08 5.95
CA GLY A 49 5.68 11.36 4.55
C GLY A 49 6.08 10.24 3.59
N VAL A 50 6.48 9.07 4.08
CA VAL A 50 6.85 7.90 3.31
C VAL A 50 5.82 6.80 3.50
N ALA A 51 5.42 6.15 2.41
CA ALA A 51 4.53 5.01 2.49
C ALA A 51 5.22 3.84 3.22
N ASP A 52 4.55 3.36 4.26
CA ASP A 52 4.97 2.21 5.07
C ASP A 52 4.31 0.92 4.59
N LEU A 53 3.01 0.99 4.26
CA LEU A 53 2.24 -0.19 3.88
C LEU A 53 1.13 0.15 2.89
N MET A 54 0.73 -0.85 2.10
CA MET A 54 -0.44 -0.83 1.24
C MET A 54 -1.33 -2.03 1.54
N TYR A 55 -2.62 -1.79 1.67
CA TYR A 55 -3.62 -2.82 2.00
C TYR A 55 -4.89 -2.67 1.17
N PHE A 56 -5.62 -3.77 1.01
CA PHE A 56 -6.95 -3.78 0.39
C PHE A 56 -7.98 -3.32 1.42
N ASP A 57 -8.85 -2.37 1.07
CA ASP A 57 -9.79 -1.79 2.03
C ASP A 57 -10.87 -2.78 2.48
N ASP A 58 -11.29 -3.67 1.58
CA ASP A 58 -12.33 -4.69 1.81
C ASP A 58 -11.87 -5.83 2.72
N THR A 59 -10.69 -6.41 2.46
CA THR A 59 -10.17 -7.54 3.24
C THR A 59 -9.27 -7.11 4.40
N ARG A 60 -8.85 -5.84 4.43
CA ARG A 60 -7.86 -5.30 5.38
C ARG A 60 -6.51 -6.02 5.31
N GLU A 61 -6.21 -6.69 4.19
CA GLU A 61 -4.96 -7.41 4.02
C GLU A 61 -3.86 -6.53 3.40
N ILE A 62 -2.69 -6.51 4.05
CA ILE A 62 -1.48 -5.84 3.59
C ILE A 62 -0.87 -6.66 2.48
N PHE A 63 -0.86 -6.12 1.27
CA PHE A 63 -0.25 -6.76 0.10
C PHE A 63 1.13 -6.19 -0.25
N MET A 64 1.49 -5.01 0.26
CA MET A 64 2.87 -4.51 0.20
C MET A 64 3.30 -3.81 1.48
N VAL A 65 4.56 -4.01 1.88
CA VAL A 65 5.15 -3.41 3.09
C VAL A 65 6.55 -2.87 2.80
N SER A 66 6.89 -1.70 3.33
CA SER A 66 8.24 -1.15 3.23
C SER A 66 9.25 -2.01 3.99
N ASN A 67 10.46 -2.13 3.43
CA ASN A 67 11.58 -2.78 4.12
C ASN A 67 12.03 -2.00 5.36
N ASP A 68 11.78 -0.69 5.40
CA ASP A 68 12.15 0.19 6.51
C ASP A 68 11.10 0.21 7.61
N TYR A 69 9.90 -0.32 7.33
CA TYR A 69 8.81 -0.36 8.28
C TYR A 69 9.06 -1.40 9.37
N LYS A 70 9.40 -0.91 10.57
CA LYS A 70 9.49 -1.69 11.82
C LYS A 70 8.40 -1.31 12.82
N GLY A 71 7.39 -0.60 12.36
CA GLY A 71 6.35 -0.02 13.20
C GLY A 71 5.37 -1.06 13.74
N TYR A 72 4.56 -0.61 14.70
CA TYR A 72 3.42 -1.38 15.17
C TYR A 72 2.36 -1.45 14.08
N ARG A 73 1.97 -2.68 13.73
CA ARG A 73 0.85 -2.94 12.83
C ARG A 73 -0.45 -2.88 13.62
N GLU A 74 -1.44 -2.21 13.05
CA GLU A 74 -2.78 -2.15 13.63
C GLU A 74 -3.39 -3.56 13.71
N ALA A 75 -4.13 -3.82 14.79
CA ALA A 75 -4.63 -5.16 15.10
C ALA A 75 -5.65 -5.69 14.06
N ASP A 76 -6.22 -4.81 13.24
CA ASP A 76 -7.21 -5.12 12.22
C ASP A 76 -6.61 -5.32 10.82
N LEU A 77 -5.28 -5.23 10.67
CA LEU A 77 -4.58 -5.47 9.42
C LEU A 77 -3.84 -6.83 9.47
N SER A 78 -4.17 -7.72 8.53
CA SER A 78 -3.48 -9.01 8.35
C SER A 78 -2.54 -8.97 7.13
N ASP A 79 -1.55 -9.86 7.06
CA ASP A 79 -0.70 -9.95 5.86
C ASP A 79 -1.39 -10.79 4.79
N HIS A 80 -1.44 -10.28 3.56
CA HIS A 80 -1.88 -11.06 2.42
C HIS A 80 -0.88 -12.20 2.16
N ARG A 81 -1.36 -13.39 1.79
CA ARG A 81 -0.51 -14.57 1.53
C ARG A 81 0.68 -14.26 0.59
N CYS A 82 0.44 -13.45 -0.43
CA CYS A 82 1.42 -13.10 -1.44
C CYS A 82 2.01 -11.69 -1.26
N GLN A 83 2.02 -11.17 -0.03
CA GLN A 83 2.60 -9.87 0.32
C GLN A 83 4.01 -9.71 -0.27
N GLN A 84 4.29 -8.52 -0.81
CA GLN A 84 5.60 -8.18 -1.38
C GLN A 84 6.28 -7.05 -0.61
N PRO A 85 7.62 -7.05 -0.50
CA PRO A 85 8.35 -5.90 0.00
C PRO A 85 8.32 -4.75 -1.01
N MET A 86 8.07 -3.52 -0.55
CA MET A 86 8.21 -2.33 -1.38
C MET A 86 9.69 -2.06 -1.63
N GLY A 87 10.07 -2.15 -2.90
CA GLY A 87 11.33 -1.63 -3.38
C GLY A 87 11.29 -0.11 -3.46
N GLN A 88 12.46 0.51 -3.62
CA GLN A 88 12.61 1.96 -3.60
C GLN A 88 11.67 2.68 -4.58
N GLN A 89 11.50 2.14 -5.79
CA GLN A 89 10.62 2.75 -6.79
C GLN A 89 9.14 2.69 -6.37
N MET A 90 8.69 1.55 -5.86
CA MET A 90 7.31 1.37 -5.40
C MET A 90 7.03 2.33 -4.24
N GLN A 91 7.87 2.31 -3.21
CA GLN A 91 7.73 3.18 -2.05
C GLN A 91 7.69 4.66 -2.46
N ALA A 92 8.63 5.10 -3.30
CA ALA A 92 8.68 6.49 -3.76
C ALA A 92 7.45 6.94 -4.55
N VAL A 93 6.77 6.04 -5.27
CA VAL A 93 5.52 6.37 -5.95
C VAL A 93 4.33 6.31 -4.99
N SER A 94 4.27 5.33 -4.10
CA SER A 94 3.23 5.22 -3.07
C SER A 94 3.23 6.42 -2.13
N SER A 95 4.40 6.93 -1.72
CA SER A 95 4.51 8.16 -0.93
C SER A 95 3.94 9.39 -1.65
N ARG A 96 3.95 9.42 -2.99
CA ARG A 96 3.34 10.54 -3.75
C ARG A 96 1.82 10.52 -3.67
N LEU A 97 1.20 9.37 -3.44
CA LEU A 97 -0.25 9.27 -3.26
C LEU A 97 -0.72 10.01 -2.01
N LEU A 98 0.06 9.94 -0.93
CA LEU A 98 -0.17 10.66 0.33
C LEU A 98 -0.20 12.20 0.18
N ARG A 99 0.30 12.70 -0.96
CA ARG A 99 0.35 14.13 -1.31
C ARG A 99 -0.80 14.57 -2.22
N ILE A 100 -1.65 13.65 -2.67
CA ILE A 100 -2.82 13.97 -3.47
C ILE A 100 -3.87 14.64 -2.58
N THR A 101 -4.40 15.78 -3.03
CA THR A 101 -5.49 16.49 -2.37
C THR A 101 -6.56 16.87 -3.39
N GLY A 102 -7.67 17.46 -2.94
CA GLY A 102 -8.72 17.97 -3.84
C GLY A 102 -8.25 19.02 -4.86
N SER A 103 -7.08 19.63 -4.62
CA SER A 103 -6.46 20.59 -5.54
C SER A 103 -5.48 19.96 -6.55
N THR A 104 -5.20 18.66 -6.45
CA THR A 104 -4.27 17.99 -7.36
C THR A 104 -4.91 17.85 -8.73
N GLY A 105 -4.27 18.42 -9.76
CA GLY A 105 -4.78 18.41 -11.12
C GLY A 105 -4.89 16.99 -11.71
N PHE A 106 -5.85 16.81 -12.62
CA PHE A 106 -6.14 15.52 -13.24
C PHE A 106 -4.89 14.85 -13.87
N LEU A 107 -4.14 15.58 -14.71
CA LEU A 107 -2.94 15.06 -15.36
C LEU A 107 -1.87 14.62 -14.35
N GLN A 108 -1.77 15.33 -13.23
CA GLN A 108 -0.83 14.97 -12.16
C GLN A 108 -1.26 13.68 -11.45
N ARG A 109 -2.56 13.51 -11.15
CA ARG A 109 -3.09 12.27 -10.58
C ARG A 109 -2.85 11.09 -11.52
N MET A 110 -3.19 11.25 -12.80
CA MET A 110 -2.96 10.22 -13.82
C MET A 110 -1.48 9.86 -13.97
N HIS A 111 -0.57 10.84 -13.91
CA HIS A 111 0.86 10.57 -13.94
C HIS A 111 1.33 9.73 -12.74
N ILE A 112 0.83 10.02 -11.53
CA ILE A 112 1.14 9.24 -10.33
C ILE A 112 0.58 7.82 -10.45
N GLN A 113 -0.67 7.67 -10.86
CA GLN A 113 -1.32 6.36 -11.05
C GLN A 113 -0.58 5.51 -12.09
N ASN A 114 -0.22 6.06 -13.26
CA ASN A 114 0.54 5.34 -14.28
C ASN A 114 1.90 4.86 -13.75
N ARG A 115 2.59 5.70 -12.98
CA ARG A 115 3.86 5.29 -12.35
C ARG A 115 3.67 4.19 -11.32
N LEU A 116 2.55 4.20 -10.59
CA LEU A 116 2.25 3.16 -9.61
C LEU A 116 2.03 1.82 -10.31
N MET A 117 1.23 1.81 -11.38
CA MET A 117 0.98 0.61 -12.17
C MET A 117 2.26 0.04 -12.79
N MET A 118 3.12 0.90 -13.35
CA MET A 118 4.42 0.47 -13.88
C MET A 118 5.34 -0.08 -12.80
N ALA A 119 5.37 0.54 -11.60
CA ALA A 119 6.14 0.02 -10.48
C ALA A 119 5.58 -1.30 -9.97
N TYR A 120 4.26 -1.50 -9.99
CA TYR A 120 3.60 -2.74 -9.58
C TYR A 120 3.84 -3.88 -10.57
N ALA A 121 3.95 -3.57 -11.86
CA ALA A 121 4.14 -4.57 -12.91
C ALA A 121 5.37 -5.47 -12.69
N SER A 122 6.43 -4.97 -12.04
CA SER A 122 7.62 -5.77 -11.72
C SER A 122 7.36 -6.86 -10.67
N TYR A 123 6.29 -6.73 -9.87
CA TYR A 123 5.90 -7.69 -8.85
C TYR A 123 4.96 -8.78 -9.36
N LEU A 124 4.31 -8.56 -10.51
CA LEU A 124 3.34 -9.50 -11.09
C LEU A 124 3.88 -10.93 -11.21
N PRO A 125 5.12 -11.19 -11.65
CA PRO A 125 5.62 -12.57 -11.76
C PRO A 125 5.66 -13.29 -10.41
N ALA A 126 6.15 -12.62 -9.36
CA ALA A 126 6.26 -13.19 -8.02
C ALA A 126 4.87 -13.41 -7.39
N ILE A 127 3.96 -12.43 -7.57
CA ILE A 127 2.58 -12.53 -7.09
C ILE A 127 1.85 -13.68 -7.78
N ASN A 128 1.93 -13.78 -9.12
CA ASN A 128 1.29 -14.85 -9.89
C ASN A 128 1.82 -16.23 -9.51
N GLN A 129 3.13 -16.36 -9.27
CA GLN A 129 3.72 -17.61 -8.82
C GLN A 129 3.18 -18.02 -7.44
N CYS A 130 3.07 -17.08 -6.50
CA CYS A 130 2.54 -17.34 -5.18
C CYS A 130 1.04 -17.73 -5.22
N MET A 131 0.24 -17.03 -6.03
CA MET A 131 -1.19 -17.35 -6.19
C MET A 131 -1.39 -18.73 -6.80
N GLY A 132 -0.66 -19.07 -7.87
CA GLY A 132 -0.76 -20.37 -8.53
C GLY A 132 -0.37 -21.57 -7.66
N GLN A 133 0.47 -21.36 -6.64
CA GLN A 133 0.76 -22.39 -5.63
C GLN A 133 -0.41 -22.61 -4.65
N GLY A 134 -1.22 -21.58 -4.42
CA GLY A 134 -2.43 -21.66 -3.60
C GLY A 134 -3.50 -22.57 -4.20
N ASP A 135 -3.64 -22.57 -5.53
CA ASP A 135 -4.61 -23.40 -6.25
C ASP A 135 -4.22 -24.88 -6.24
N VAL A 136 -2.92 -25.19 -6.27
CA VAL A 136 -2.41 -26.57 -6.20
C VAL A 136 -2.56 -27.15 -4.79
N ALA A 137 -2.30 -26.35 -3.74
CA ALA A 137 -2.45 -26.80 -2.36
C ALA A 137 -3.92 -27.02 -1.97
N ALA A 138 -4.85 -26.16 -2.43
CA ALA A 138 -6.28 -26.35 -2.21
C ALA A 138 -6.86 -27.58 -2.93
N ASN A 139 -6.22 -28.04 -4.01
CA ASN A 139 -6.61 -29.25 -4.75
C ASN A 139 -5.93 -30.53 -4.22
N SER A 140 -4.87 -30.39 -3.42
CA SER A 140 -4.16 -31.53 -2.78
C SER A 140 -4.96 -32.20 -1.67
N ASP A 141 -5.95 -31.53 -1.08
CA ASP A 141 -6.82 -32.13 -0.06
C ASP A 141 -7.90 -33.03 -0.67
N ASN A 142 -8.17 -32.92 -1.98
CA ASN A 142 -9.09 -33.78 -2.72
C ASN A 142 -8.37 -34.90 -3.52
N ALA A 143 -7.04 -34.85 -3.61
CA ALA A 143 -6.22 -35.79 -4.37
C ALA A 143 -5.98 -37.14 -3.66
N LYS A 144 -6.59 -37.40 -2.50
CA LYS A 144 -6.51 -38.70 -1.82
C LYS A 144 -7.56 -39.71 -2.27
N ASN A 145 -8.50 -39.34 -3.15
CA ASN A 145 -9.60 -40.23 -3.58
C ASN A 145 -9.96 -40.19 -5.08
N ALA A 146 -9.08 -39.70 -5.96
CA ALA A 146 -9.31 -39.78 -7.40
C ALA A 146 -8.25 -40.69 -8.04
N ASP A 147 -8.65 -41.95 -8.27
CA ASP A 147 -8.01 -42.80 -9.27
C ASP A 147 -8.12 -42.09 -10.64
N PRO A 148 -7.02 -41.69 -11.29
CA PRO A 148 -7.09 -40.88 -12.51
C PRO A 148 -7.42 -41.71 -13.76
N PHE A 149 -7.58 -43.03 -13.66
CA PHE A 149 -7.78 -43.91 -14.81
C PHE A 149 -8.82 -45.01 -14.54
N GLY A 150 -10.05 -44.61 -14.22
CA GLY A 150 -11.22 -45.48 -14.42
C GLY A 150 -11.65 -45.42 -15.89
N ASP A 151 -11.29 -46.45 -16.66
CA ASP A 151 -11.60 -46.60 -18.07
C ASP A 151 -12.99 -47.21 -18.28
N ASP A 152 -14.03 -46.39 -18.15
CA ASP A 152 -15.39 -46.79 -18.52
C ASP A 152 -15.54 -46.79 -20.06
N SER A 153 -15.19 -47.93 -20.66
CA SER A 153 -15.95 -48.62 -21.71
C SER A 153 -16.83 -47.76 -22.63
N PHE A 154 -16.27 -47.28 -23.76
CA PHE A 154 -17.06 -46.86 -24.91
C PHE A 154 -17.32 -48.05 -25.83
N GLY A 155 -18.47 -48.70 -25.64
CA GLY A 155 -19.15 -49.43 -26.69
C GLY A 155 -20.50 -48.77 -26.96
N GLU A 156 -20.71 -48.23 -28.16
CA GLU A 156 -21.96 -48.43 -28.90
C GLU A 156 -21.80 -48.03 -30.38
N GLU A 157 -21.76 -49.08 -31.20
CA GLU A 157 -22.30 -49.29 -32.55
C GLU A 157 -22.79 -48.12 -33.47
N ALA A 158 -22.32 -48.23 -34.72
CA ALA A 158 -23.03 -48.06 -36.01
C ALA A 158 -23.54 -46.67 -36.45
N PHE A 159 -23.07 -46.19 -37.62
CA PHE A 159 -23.88 -46.14 -38.86
C PHE A 159 -23.03 -45.71 -40.08
N TYR A 160 -23.17 -46.51 -41.16
CA TYR A 160 -22.63 -46.47 -42.54
C TYR A 160 -21.14 -46.80 -42.76
#